data_AF-A0A645J639-F1
#
_entry.id   AF-A0A645J639-F1
#
_cell.length_a   1.000
_cell.length_b   1.000
_cell.length_c   1.000
_cell.angle_alpha   90.00
_cell.angle_beta   90.00
_cell.angle_gamma   90.00
#
_symmetry.space_group_name_H-M   'P 1'
#
loop_
_entity.id
_entity.type
_entity.pdbx_description
1 polymer ?
#
loop_
_entity_poly.entity_id
_entity_poly.type
_entity_poly.pdbx_seq_one_letter_code
_entity_poly.pdbx_strand_id
1 'polypeptide(L)' 'MLSGLLEKYMDEGISELEDTRILDNSPFDRIGSPKRIANLFGGKEAYLKAVRELERAIYEAA' A
#
# COMPACT_ATOMS: atom_id res chain seq x y z
N MET A 1 10.34 3.67 -7.66
CA MET A 1 9.87 4.80 -6.82
C MET A 1 8.80 4.40 -5.80
N LEU A 2 8.07 3.28 -5.99
CA LEU A 2 7.14 2.79 -4.96
C LEU A 2 7.83 1.97 -3.84
N SER A 3 9.05 1.49 -4.07
CA SER A 3 9.81 0.63 -3.17
C SER A 3 10.10 1.28 -1.81
N GLY A 4 10.55 2.53 -1.77
CA GLY A 4 10.85 3.21 -0.50
C GLY A 4 9.63 3.54 0.36
N LEU A 5 8.45 3.65 -0.25
CA LEU A 5 7.19 3.78 0.50
C LEU A 5 6.84 2.46 1.18
N LEU A 6 6.92 1.37 0.40
CA LEU A 6 6.68 0.03 0.93
C LEU A 6 7.65 -0.32 2.05
N GLU A 7 8.92 0.08 1.94
CA GLU A 7 9.94 -0.09 2.98
C GLU A 7 9.56 0.62 4.28
N LYS A 8 9.08 1.87 4.21
CA LYS A 8 8.57 2.59 5.39
C LYS A 8 7.41 1.85 6.06
N TYR A 9 6.46 1.34 5.27
CA TYR A 9 5.31 0.61 5.81
C TYR A 9 5.64 -0.83 6.23
N MET A 10 6.75 -1.41 5.76
CA MET A 10 7.28 -2.66 6.31
C MET A 10 7.71 -2.49 7.77
N ASP A 11 8.39 -1.39 8.09
CA ASP A 11 8.85 -1.08 9.44
C ASP A 11 7.71 -0.61 10.37
N GLU A 12 6.78 0.19 9.85
CA GLU A 12 5.65 0.74 10.62
C GLU A 12 4.42 -0.20 10.71
N GLY A 13 4.40 -1.29 9.94
CA GLY A 13 3.31 -2.25 9.86
C GLY A 13 2.49 -2.12 8.57
N ILE A 14 2.68 -3.07 7.66
CA ILE A 14 2.12 -2.97 6.31
C ILE A 14 0.61 -3.22 6.27
N SER A 15 0.06 -3.81 7.34
CA SER A 15 -1.39 -3.99 7.56
C SER A 15 -2.16 -2.67 7.50
N GLU A 16 -1.53 -1.54 7.85
CA GLU A 16 -2.15 -0.22 7.74
C GLU A 16 -2.49 0.16 6.29
N LEU A 17 -1.81 -0.43 5.30
CA LEU A 17 -2.09 -0.22 3.87
C LEU A 17 -3.35 -0.93 3.39
N GLU A 18 -3.90 -1.87 4.16
CA GLU A 18 -5.22 -2.44 3.88
C GLU A 18 -6.35 -1.42 4.07
N ASP A 19 -6.13 -0.41 4.91
CA ASP A 19 -7.04 0.70 5.05
C ASP A 19 -6.74 1.78 4.00
N THR A 20 -7.57 1.84 2.96
CA THR A 20 -7.43 2.83 1.89
C THR A 20 -7.48 4.28 2.36
N ARG A 21 -7.94 4.59 3.59
CA ARG A 21 -7.90 5.94 4.17
C ARG A 21 -6.46 6.44 4.36
N ILE A 22 -5.49 5.54 4.50
CA ILE A 22 -4.08 5.94 4.65
C ILE A 22 -3.54 6.62 3.39
N LEU A 23 -4.16 6.36 2.23
CA LEU A 23 -3.79 6.96 0.96
C LEU A 23 -4.13 8.46 0.88
N ASP A 24 -4.94 8.97 1.82
CA ASP A 24 -5.21 10.41 1.97
C ASP A 24 -4.10 11.14 2.75
N ASN A 25 -3.17 10.40 3.38
CA ASN A 25 -2.10 10.97 4.18
C ASN A 25 -0.79 11.06 3.39
N SER A 26 0.08 11.98 3.80
CA SER A 26 1.45 12.05 3.27
C SER A 26 2.23 10.76 3.62
N PRO A 27 3.00 10.20 2.67
CA PRO A 27 3.36 10.77 1.36
C PRO A 27 2.44 10.37 0.18
N PHE A 28 1.35 9.63 0.41
CA PHE A 28 0.46 9.16 -0.66
C PHE A 28 -0.33 10.30 -1.30
N ASP A 29 -0.74 11.29 -0.52
CA ASP A 29 -1.42 12.51 -0.99
C ASP A 29 -0.65 13.25 -2.11
N ARG A 30 0.69 13.17 -2.11
CA ARG A 30 1.58 13.74 -3.13
C ARG A 30 1.62 12.92 -4.42
N ILE A 31 1.23 11.65 -4.37
CA ILE A 31 1.16 10.76 -5.54
C ILE A 31 -0.18 10.96 -6.27
N GLY A 32 -1.27 11.12 -5.51
CA GLY A 32 -2.59 11.43 -6.04
C GLY A 32 -3.71 10.96 -5.11
N SER A 33 -4.97 11.13 -5.56
CA SER A 33 -6.11 10.69 -4.77
C SER A 33 -6.12 9.17 -4.55
N PRO A 34 -6.70 8.66 -3.45
CA PRO A 34 -6.79 7.21 -3.18
C PRO A 34 -7.34 6.41 -4.36
N LYS A 35 -8.36 6.94 -5.05
CA LYS A 35 -8.93 6.33 -6.24
C LYS A 35 -7.91 6.20 -7.37
N ARG A 36 -7.09 7.23 -7.60
CA ARG A 36 -6.05 7.20 -8.63
C ARG A 36 -4.99 6.17 -8.28
N ILE A 37 -4.54 6.14 -7.02
CA ILE A 37 -3.55 5.17 -6.53
C ILE A 37 -4.08 3.75 -6.70
N ALA A 38 -5.30 3.46 -6.22
CA ALA A 38 -5.92 2.15 -6.37
C ALA A 38 -6.04 1.72 -7.85
N ASN A 39 -6.38 2.65 -8.75
CA ASN A 39 -6.46 2.37 -10.18
C ASN A 39 -5.11 1.98 -10.81
N LEU A 40 -3.97 2.40 -10.25
CA LEU A 40 -2.64 1.94 -10.72
C LEU A 40 -2.46 0.43 -10.55
N PHE A 41 -3.20 -0.18 -9.62
CA PHE A 41 -3.18 -1.62 -9.36
C PHE A 41 -4.30 -2.38 -10.07
N GLY A 42 -5.17 -1.69 -10.83
CA GLY A 42 -6.37 -2.28 -11.43
C GLY A 42 -7.66 -2.06 -10.61
N GLY A 43 -7.63 -1.15 -9.63
CA GLY A 43 -8.78 -0.79 -8.80
C GLY A 43 -8.60 -1.19 -7.33
N LYS A 44 -9.59 -0.87 -6.50
CA LYS A 44 -9.52 -1.06 -5.04
C LYS A 44 -9.24 -2.52 -4.64
N GLU A 45 -9.95 -3.47 -5.23
CA GLU A 45 -9.78 -4.89 -4.90
C GLU A 45 -8.39 -5.41 -5.26
N ALA A 46 -7.89 -5.02 -6.43
CA ALA A 46 -6.56 -5.41 -6.90
C ALA A 46 -5.44 -4.75 -6.07
N TYR A 47 -5.62 -3.50 -5.64
CA TYR A 47 -4.74 -2.85 -4.67
C TYR A 47 -4.68 -3.63 -3.35
N LEU A 48 -5.83 -3.95 -2.75
CA LEU A 48 -5.88 -4.70 -1.49
C LEU A 48 -5.26 -6.09 -1.61
N LYS A 49 -5.47 -6.77 -2.75
CA LYS A 49 -4.81 -8.04 -3.04
C LYS A 49 -3.30 -7.89 -3.09
N ALA A 50 -2.79 -6.86 -3.76
CA ALA A 50 -1.34 -6.60 -3.84
C ALA A 50 -0.73 -6.29 -2.46
N VAL A 51 -1.43 -5.50 -1.63
CA VAL A 51 -1.00 -5.22 -0.24
C VAL A 51 -0.91 -6.50 0.59
N ARG A 52 -1.95 -7.35 0.56
CA ARG A 52 -1.93 -8.65 1.26
C ARG A 52 -0.86 -9.59 0.77
N GLU A 53 -0.66 -9.67 -0.54
CA GLU A 53 0.40 -10.51 -1.11
C GLU A 53 1.78 -10.05 -0.66
N LEU A 54 1.98 -8.74 -0.55
CA LEU A 54 3.20 -8.16 -0.06
C LEU A 54 3.38 -8.39 1.45
N GLU A 55 2.35 -8.13 2.25
CA GLU A 55 2.32 -8.44 3.69
C GLU A 55 2.69 -9.89 3.96
N ARG A 56 2.04 -10.81 3.24
CA ARG A 56 2.33 -12.23 3.28
C ARG A 56 3.80 -12.52 2.94
N ALA A 57 4.33 -11.89 1.88
CA ALA A 57 5.73 -12.08 1.50
C ALA A 57 6.72 -11.56 2.55
N ILE A 58 6.36 -10.53 3.33
CA ILE A 58 7.19 -9.97 4.40
C ILE A 58 7.15 -10.85 5.65
N TYR A 59 5.95 -11.28 6.09
CA TYR A 59 5.77 -11.98 7.35
C TYR A 59 5.82 -13.52 7.25
N GLU A 60 5.51 -14.12 6.11
CA GLU A 60 5.68 -15.58 5.92
C GLU A 60 7.11 -15.95 5.49
N ALA A 61 7.90 -14.99 5.01
CA ALA A 61 9.33 -15.19 4.77
C ALA A 61 10.20 -14.96 6.02
N ALA A 62 9.58 -14.57 7.14
CA ALA A 62 10.24 -14.26 8.41
C ALA A 62 10.36 -15.48 9.34
#